data_AF-A0A2N2Z0X1-F1
#
_entry.id   AF-A0A2N2Z0X1-F1
#
_cell.length_a   1.000
_cell.length_b   1.000
_cell.length_c   1.000
_cell.angle_alpha   90.00
_cell.angle_beta   90.00
_cell.angle_gamma   90.00
#
_symmetry.space_group_name_H-M   'P 1'
#
loop_
_entity.id
_entity.type
_entity.pdbx_description
1 polymer ?
#
loop_
_entity_poly.entity_id
_entity_poly.type
_entity_poly.pdbx_seq_one_letter_code
_entity_poly.pdbx_strand_id
1 'polypeptide(L)'
;MTKNPLPLIIAAILLSGCTSFYQLVKISPSAKLMDISYTTDAPNSLYQFHYADTLNNAFLKELRTANNLEQLTAGQSELEKIKTILDWTSKQWSHNGSNTPTKSDALTILAEARQGKQFRCVEYGIVATAAHNSIGIPARTLGLKTRDVEKVRTGAGHVVSEVYSNELGKWIYIDPQFNIMPTLNGTPLTGVEF
;
A
#
# COMPACT_ATOMS: atom_id res chain seq x y z
N MET A 1 -0.17 -2.85 -62.21
CA MET A 1 -1.10 -2.38 -61.16
C MET A 1 -0.43 -2.53 -59.81
N THR A 2 0.29 -1.50 -59.37
CA THR A 2 0.99 -1.47 -58.09
C THR A 2 -0.02 -1.16 -56.99
N LYS A 3 -0.41 -2.18 -56.21
CA LYS A 3 -1.24 -1.99 -55.02
C LYS A 3 -0.42 -1.20 -54.00
N ASN A 4 -0.87 0.03 -53.73
CA ASN A 4 -0.24 0.91 -52.76
C ASN A 4 -0.43 0.28 -51.36
N PRO A 5 0.62 -0.18 -50.66
CA PRO A 5 0.49 -0.91 -49.39
C PRO A 5 0.21 0.02 -48.20
N LEU A 6 0.19 1.34 -48.45
CA LEU A 6 0.04 2.39 -47.45
C LEU A 6 -1.17 2.23 -46.50
N PRO A 7 -2.38 1.81 -46.94
CA PRO A 7 -3.49 1.65 -46.01
C PRO A 7 -3.34 0.43 -45.08
N LEU A 8 -2.57 -0.59 -45.48
CA LEU A 8 -2.32 -1.77 -44.64
C LEU A 8 -1.32 -1.48 -43.51
N ILE A 9 -0.35 -0.60 -43.77
CA ILE A 9 0.70 -0.24 -42.79
C ILE A 9 0.13 0.69 -41.70
N ILE A 10 -0.78 1.60 -42.06
CA ILE A 10 -1.44 2.50 -41.09
C ILE A 10 -2.36 1.72 -40.13
N ALA A 11 -3.06 0.69 -40.62
CA ALA A 11 -3.90 -0.17 -39.79
C ALA A 11 -3.08 -0.98 -38.77
N ALA A 12 -1.87 -1.44 -39.14
CA ALA A 12 -1.00 -2.20 -38.24
C ALA A 12 -0.42 -1.35 -37.10
N ILE A 13 -0.19 -0.05 -37.31
CA ILE A 13 0.32 0.87 -36.28
C ILE A 13 -0.78 1.23 -35.26
N LEU A 14 -2.05 1.31 -35.70
CA LEU A 14 -3.18 1.57 -34.81
C LEU A 14 -3.55 0.37 -33.91
N LEU A 15 -3.24 -0.85 -34.34
CA LEU A 15 -3.59 -2.10 -33.63
C LEU A 15 -2.43 -2.66 -32.77
N SER A 16 -1.21 -2.14 -32.89
CA SER A 16 -0.04 -2.59 -32.12
C SER A 16 0.26 -1.75 -30.87
N GLY A 17 -0.42 -0.60 -30.71
CA GLY A 17 -0.40 0.15 -29.46
C GLY A 17 -1.52 -0.32 -28.54
N CYS A 18 -1.21 -1.15 -27.54
CA CYS A 18 -2.18 -1.56 -26.49
C CYS A 18 -2.80 -0.39 -25.71
N THR A 19 -2.36 0.85 -25.94
CA THR A 19 -2.75 2.05 -25.21
C THR A 19 -3.72 2.98 -25.97
N SER A 20 -3.68 3.00 -27.30
CA SER A 20 -4.39 4.03 -28.09
C SER A 20 -5.90 3.78 -28.21
N PHE A 21 -6.31 2.51 -28.33
CA PHE A 21 -7.73 2.17 -28.46
C PHE A 21 -8.51 2.53 -27.18
N TYR A 22 -8.00 2.17 -26.00
CA TYR A 22 -8.67 2.42 -24.72
C TYR A 22 -8.78 3.93 -24.37
N GLN A 23 -7.81 4.75 -24.81
CA GLN A 23 -7.94 6.21 -24.75
C GLN A 23 -9.03 6.72 -25.69
N LEU A 24 -9.17 6.14 -26.88
CA LEU A 24 -10.18 6.52 -27.88
C LEU A 24 -11.62 6.21 -27.42
N VAL A 25 -11.84 5.10 -26.70
CA VAL A 25 -13.20 4.66 -26.30
C VAL A 25 -13.73 5.34 -25.02
N LYS A 26 -13.08 6.39 -24.48
CA LYS A 26 -13.45 7.04 -23.20
C LYS A 26 -13.60 6.05 -22.03
N ILE A 27 -12.90 4.91 -22.06
CA ILE A 27 -12.80 3.98 -20.93
C ILE A 27 -11.64 4.41 -20.00
N SER A 28 -11.01 5.57 -20.25
CA SER A 28 -10.05 6.18 -19.33
C SER A 28 -10.78 6.91 -18.19
N PRO A 29 -10.30 6.83 -16.93
CA PRO A 29 -10.91 7.58 -15.83
C PRO A 29 -10.92 9.09 -16.11
N SER A 30 -11.84 9.80 -15.46
CA SER A 30 -11.87 11.26 -15.47
C SER A 30 -10.48 11.79 -15.13
N ALA A 31 -9.90 12.60 -16.02
CA ALA A 31 -8.67 13.34 -15.72
C ALA A 31 -8.89 14.45 -14.67
N LYS A 32 -10.15 14.70 -14.29
CA LYS A 32 -10.51 15.66 -13.25
C LYS A 32 -10.35 14.99 -11.89
N LEU A 33 -9.29 15.37 -11.18
CA LEU A 33 -9.18 15.17 -9.73
C LEU A 33 -10.35 15.89 -9.08
N MET A 34 -11.09 15.19 -8.21
CA MET A 34 -12.11 15.83 -7.39
C MET A 34 -11.42 16.46 -6.19
N ASP A 35 -11.81 17.69 -5.85
CA ASP A 35 -11.32 18.31 -4.62
C ASP A 35 -11.74 17.45 -3.43
N ILE A 36 -10.78 17.13 -2.58
CA ILE A 36 -11.01 16.36 -1.36
C ILE A 36 -11.51 17.35 -0.31
N SER A 37 -12.71 17.10 0.21
CA SER A 37 -13.27 17.86 1.34
C SER A 37 -13.54 16.92 2.51
N TYR A 38 -13.14 17.31 3.71
CA TYR A 38 -13.45 16.61 4.94
C TYR A 38 -14.58 17.33 5.66
N THR A 39 -15.47 16.57 6.33
CA THR A 39 -16.45 17.19 7.22
C THR A 39 -15.74 17.87 8.39
N THR A 40 -16.27 19.01 8.83
CA THR A 40 -15.87 19.70 10.06
C THR A 40 -16.82 19.39 11.23
N ASP A 41 -17.79 18.50 11.01
CA ASP A 41 -18.73 18.09 12.04
C ASP A 41 -17.99 17.38 13.17
N ALA A 42 -18.50 17.55 14.40
CA ALA A 42 -17.97 16.80 15.53
C ALA A 42 -18.12 15.28 15.28
N PRO A 43 -17.14 14.45 15.71
CA PRO A 43 -17.26 13.01 15.61
C PRO A 43 -18.57 12.53 16.23
N ASN A 44 -19.31 11.71 15.48
CA ASN A 44 -20.56 11.16 15.98
C ASN A 44 -20.25 10.22 17.16
N SER A 45 -20.79 10.55 18.34
CA SER A 45 -20.54 9.83 19.61
C SER A 45 -20.99 8.36 19.60
N LEU A 46 -21.79 7.95 18.61
CA LEU A 46 -22.15 6.55 18.39
C LEU A 46 -20.99 5.71 17.86
N TYR A 47 -19.99 6.32 17.23
CA TYR A 47 -18.82 5.63 16.70
C TYR A 47 -17.60 5.90 17.57
N GLN A 48 -17.02 4.81 18.08
CA GLN A 48 -15.75 4.86 18.83
C GLN A 48 -14.66 4.20 17.99
N PHE A 49 -13.53 4.90 17.86
CA PHE A 49 -12.35 4.34 17.22
C PHE A 49 -11.54 3.58 18.24
N HIS A 50 -11.28 2.31 17.96
CA HIS A 50 -10.39 1.48 18.75
C HIS A 50 -9.09 1.31 18.01
N TYR A 51 -8.00 1.61 18.69
CA TYR A 51 -6.64 1.41 18.20
C TYR A 51 -5.99 0.24 18.93
N ALA A 52 -4.96 -0.31 18.32
CA ALA A 52 -4.24 -1.43 18.92
C ALA A 52 -3.60 -1.00 20.25
N ASP A 53 -3.81 -1.79 21.31
CA ASP A 53 -3.09 -1.60 22.58
C ASP A 53 -1.65 -2.08 22.41
N THR A 54 -0.74 -1.16 22.05
CA THR A 54 0.69 -1.46 21.90
C THR A 54 1.32 -2.05 23.17
N LEU A 55 0.87 -1.64 24.35
CA LEU A 55 1.54 -1.93 25.62
C LEU A 55 1.07 -3.21 26.28
N ASN A 56 -0.17 -3.67 26.07
CA ASN A 56 -0.68 -4.91 26.69
C ASN A 56 -1.02 -6.01 25.68
N ASN A 57 -0.97 -5.72 24.38
CA ASN A 57 -1.19 -6.76 23.37
C ASN A 57 0.03 -7.69 23.27
N ALA A 58 -0.14 -8.94 23.71
CA ALA A 58 0.91 -9.97 23.68
C ALA A 58 1.45 -10.24 22.27
N PHE A 59 0.58 -10.26 21.25
CA PHE A 59 0.97 -10.47 19.86
C PHE A 59 1.89 -9.35 19.35
N LEU A 60 1.58 -8.08 19.66
CA LEU A 60 2.41 -6.94 19.27
C LEU A 60 3.73 -6.87 20.07
N LYS A 61 3.72 -7.26 21.34
CA LYS A 61 4.95 -7.43 22.14
C LYS A 61 5.86 -8.47 21.54
N GLU A 62 5.32 -9.64 21.20
CA GLU A 62 6.09 -10.70 20.56
C GLU A 62 6.65 -10.24 19.23
N LEU A 63 5.82 -9.60 18.39
CA LEU A 63 6.24 -9.08 17.09
C LEU A 63 7.44 -8.13 17.21
N ARG A 64 7.37 -7.11 18.07
CA ARG A 64 8.48 -6.14 18.18
C ARG A 64 9.73 -6.74 18.83
N THR A 65 9.55 -7.65 19.79
CA THR A 65 10.68 -8.28 20.51
C THR A 65 11.41 -9.26 19.60
N ALA A 66 10.68 -10.17 18.93
CA ALA A 66 11.27 -11.18 18.04
C ALA A 66 11.94 -10.59 16.79
N ASN A 67 11.65 -9.33 16.46
CA ASN A 67 12.19 -8.62 15.29
C ASN A 67 13.08 -7.42 15.67
N ASN A 68 13.35 -7.20 16.97
CA ASN A 68 14.15 -6.07 17.48
C ASN A 68 13.68 -4.69 16.96
N LEU A 69 12.36 -4.49 16.77
CA LEU A 69 11.84 -3.27 16.13
C LEU A 69 12.02 -2.02 16.99
N GLU A 70 11.96 -2.14 18.32
CA GLU A 70 12.22 -1.02 19.23
C GLU A 70 13.67 -0.55 19.13
N GLN A 71 14.62 -1.48 19.06
CA GLN A 71 16.04 -1.15 18.90
C GLN A 71 16.30 -0.56 17.51
N LEU A 72 15.70 -1.13 16.47
CA LEU A 72 15.83 -0.66 15.09
C LEU A 72 15.39 0.81 14.93
N THR A 73 14.42 1.25 15.74
CA THR A 73 13.82 2.59 15.65
C THR A 73 14.19 3.50 16.82
N ALA A 74 15.14 3.09 17.67
CA ALA A 74 15.53 3.84 18.86
C ALA A 74 16.15 5.21 18.50
N GLY A 75 15.72 6.26 19.19
CA GLY A 75 16.26 7.63 19.02
C GLY A 75 15.82 8.37 17.75
N GLN A 76 15.00 7.75 16.90
CA GLN A 76 14.50 8.34 15.65
C GLN A 76 13.26 9.23 15.88
N SER A 77 13.07 10.23 15.02
CA SER A 77 11.81 10.99 14.90
C SER A 77 10.65 10.12 14.40
N GLU A 78 9.39 10.54 14.58
CA GLU A 78 8.23 9.73 14.16
C GLU A 78 8.30 9.36 12.66
N LEU A 79 8.63 10.33 11.81
CA LEU A 79 8.75 10.11 10.37
C LEU A 79 9.91 9.18 10.00
N GLU A 80 11.04 9.24 10.72
CA GLU A 80 12.16 8.32 10.52
C GLU A 80 11.81 6.89 10.95
N LYS A 81 11.05 6.72 12.03
CA LYS A 81 10.53 5.41 12.44
C LYS A 81 9.63 4.82 11.37
N ILE A 82 8.73 5.62 10.81
CA ILE A 82 7.84 5.20 9.70
C ILE A 82 8.67 4.70 8.51
N LYS A 83 9.64 5.50 8.05
CA LYS A 83 10.53 5.13 6.93
C LYS A 83 11.36 3.87 7.24
N THR A 84 11.82 3.74 8.49
CA THR A 84 12.64 2.59 8.92
C THR A 84 11.82 1.30 8.92
N ILE A 85 10.59 1.32 9.44
CA ILE A 85 9.72 0.12 9.39
C ILE A 85 9.26 -0.18 7.97
N LEU A 86 9.00 0.85 7.16
CA LEU A 86 8.70 0.72 5.73
C LEU A 86 9.83 -0.04 5.00
N ASP A 87 11.06 0.44 5.12
CA ASP A 87 12.26 -0.15 4.49
C ASP A 87 12.59 -1.55 5.06
N TRP A 88 12.45 -1.73 6.37
CA TRP A 88 12.61 -3.04 6.99
C TRP A 88 11.59 -4.04 6.43
N THR A 89 10.32 -3.65 6.30
CA THR A 89 9.27 -4.54 5.79
C THR A 89 9.53 -4.95 4.34
N SER A 90 9.97 -4.02 3.49
CA SER A 90 10.20 -4.31 2.07
C SER A 90 11.35 -5.29 1.82
N LYS A 91 12.19 -5.54 2.82
CA LYS A 91 13.35 -6.43 2.76
C LYS A 91 13.10 -7.83 3.31
N GLN A 92 11.89 -8.11 3.82
CA GLN A 92 11.61 -9.40 4.47
C GLN A 92 11.50 -10.57 3.48
N TRP A 93 11.10 -10.31 2.23
CA TRP A 93 11.08 -11.30 1.15
C TRP A 93 11.07 -10.59 -0.22
N SER A 94 11.19 -11.34 -1.32
CA SER A 94 10.91 -10.84 -2.67
C SER A 94 9.46 -11.12 -3.04
N HIS A 95 8.77 -10.16 -3.67
CA HIS A 95 7.35 -10.31 -4.00
C HIS A 95 7.04 -11.57 -4.84
N ASN A 96 5.97 -12.28 -4.46
CA ASN A 96 5.38 -13.36 -5.25
C ASN A 96 3.84 -13.29 -5.18
N GLY A 97 3.22 -13.01 -6.33
CA GLY A 97 1.78 -12.80 -6.48
C GLY A 97 0.90 -14.05 -6.27
N SER A 98 1.49 -15.24 -6.21
CA SER A 98 0.77 -16.53 -6.30
C SER A 98 0.81 -17.37 -5.02
N ASN A 99 1.38 -16.85 -3.94
CA ASN A 99 1.55 -17.59 -2.69
C ASN A 99 0.82 -16.91 -1.52
N THR A 100 0.37 -17.70 -0.55
CA THR A 100 -0.34 -17.23 0.65
C THR A 100 0.25 -17.87 1.90
N PRO A 101 0.28 -17.14 3.04
CA PRO A 101 0.74 -17.71 4.30
C PRO A 101 -0.28 -18.72 4.84
N THR A 102 0.15 -19.59 5.75
CA THR A 102 -0.80 -20.52 6.43
C THR A 102 -1.77 -19.77 7.35
N LYS A 103 -1.36 -18.60 7.86
CA LYS A 103 -2.20 -17.68 8.62
C LYS A 103 -1.89 -16.24 8.23
N SER A 104 -2.93 -15.43 8.06
CA SER A 104 -2.81 -14.01 7.69
C SER A 104 -2.50 -13.12 8.90
N ASP A 105 -1.39 -13.38 9.58
CA ASP A 105 -0.85 -12.52 10.63
C ASP A 105 0.67 -12.32 10.48
N ALA A 106 1.18 -11.22 11.03
CA ALA A 106 2.56 -10.80 10.82
C ALA A 106 3.59 -11.80 11.37
N LEU A 107 3.33 -12.47 12.51
CA LEU A 107 4.27 -13.43 13.08
C LEU A 107 4.40 -14.66 12.19
N THR A 108 3.27 -15.21 11.72
CA THR A 108 3.27 -16.35 10.80
C THR A 108 3.91 -15.98 9.46
N ILE A 109 3.54 -14.83 8.88
CA ILE A 109 4.11 -14.36 7.61
C ILE A 109 5.64 -14.25 7.72
N LEU A 110 6.15 -13.59 8.76
CA LEU A 110 7.61 -13.42 8.95
C LEU A 110 8.31 -14.76 9.20
N ALA A 111 7.71 -15.65 9.99
CA ALA A 111 8.29 -16.98 10.24
C ALA A 111 8.39 -17.81 8.97
N GLU A 112 7.38 -17.79 8.12
CA GLU A 112 7.39 -18.49 6.83
C GLU A 112 8.31 -17.82 5.79
N ALA A 113 8.40 -16.48 5.79
CA ALA A 113 9.32 -15.74 4.94
C ALA A 113 10.78 -16.12 5.23
N ARG A 114 11.15 -16.26 6.50
CA ARG A 114 12.48 -16.74 6.92
C ARG A 114 12.78 -18.18 6.48
N GLN A 115 11.75 -18.98 6.22
CA GLN A 115 11.89 -20.31 5.64
C GLN A 115 11.95 -20.29 4.10
N GLY A 116 12.04 -19.11 3.49
CA GLY A 116 12.16 -18.91 2.05
C GLY A 116 10.84 -18.73 1.31
N LYS A 117 9.70 -18.68 2.00
CA LYS A 117 8.45 -18.32 1.33
C LYS A 117 8.45 -16.85 0.92
N GLN A 118 7.74 -16.58 -0.16
CA GLN A 118 7.55 -15.25 -0.73
C GLN A 118 6.07 -14.95 -0.81
N PHE A 119 5.67 -13.69 -0.67
CA PHE A 119 4.26 -13.32 -0.56
C PHE A 119 3.86 -12.09 -1.38
N ARG A 120 2.56 -11.81 -1.40
CA ARG A 120 1.90 -10.79 -2.21
C ARG A 120 1.91 -9.45 -1.47
N CYS A 121 1.37 -8.41 -2.12
CA CYS A 121 1.15 -7.08 -1.52
C CYS A 121 0.40 -7.13 -0.19
N VAL A 122 -0.58 -8.05 -0.07
CA VAL A 122 -1.40 -8.24 1.12
C VAL A 122 -0.54 -8.47 2.35
N GLU A 123 0.46 -9.36 2.25
CA GLU A 123 1.31 -9.73 3.37
C GLU A 123 2.29 -8.62 3.77
N TYR A 124 2.77 -7.81 2.80
CA TYR A 124 3.57 -6.61 3.12
C TYR A 124 2.73 -5.60 3.93
N GLY A 125 1.49 -5.35 3.50
CA GLY A 125 0.56 -4.47 4.22
C GLY A 125 0.27 -4.96 5.64
N ILE A 126 0.04 -6.27 5.82
CA ILE A 126 -0.19 -6.86 7.16
C ILE A 126 1.03 -6.67 8.06
N VAL A 127 2.23 -7.01 7.57
CA VAL A 127 3.48 -6.93 8.36
C VAL A 127 3.81 -5.48 8.70
N ALA A 128 3.76 -4.56 7.74
CA ALA A 128 4.05 -3.15 7.99
C ALA A 128 3.06 -2.56 9.01
N THR A 129 1.76 -2.84 8.84
CA THR A 129 0.72 -2.37 9.77
C THR A 129 0.96 -2.89 11.19
N ALA A 130 1.23 -4.18 11.35
CA ALA A 130 1.47 -4.75 12.67
C ALA A 130 2.78 -4.23 13.29
N ALA A 131 3.83 -4.07 12.49
CA ALA A 131 5.12 -3.55 12.93
C ALA A 131 5.01 -2.10 13.44
N HIS A 132 4.34 -1.20 12.72
CA HIS A 132 4.09 0.17 13.17
C HIS A 132 3.25 0.19 14.47
N ASN A 133 2.14 -0.56 14.51
CA ASN A 133 1.31 -0.67 15.71
C ASN A 133 2.10 -1.21 16.90
N SER A 134 3.07 -2.11 16.67
CA SER A 134 3.90 -2.69 17.73
C SER A 134 4.87 -1.71 18.38
N ILE A 135 5.24 -0.63 17.69
CA ILE A 135 6.10 0.44 18.22
C ILE A 135 5.31 1.71 18.58
N GLY A 136 3.98 1.62 18.62
CA GLY A 136 3.11 2.72 19.09
C GLY A 136 2.70 3.71 18.01
N ILE A 137 2.91 3.40 16.74
CA ILE A 137 2.47 4.25 15.61
C ILE A 137 1.16 3.65 15.07
N PRO A 138 0.01 4.34 15.20
CA PRO A 138 -1.26 3.80 14.72
C PRO A 138 -1.20 3.55 13.22
N ALA A 139 -1.57 2.34 12.80
CA ALA A 139 -1.52 1.95 11.40
C ALA A 139 -2.70 1.06 11.01
N ARG A 140 -3.07 1.10 9.73
CA ARG A 140 -4.09 0.24 9.13
C ARG A 140 -3.70 -0.20 7.73
N THR A 141 -4.24 -1.31 7.26
CA THR A 141 -4.14 -1.69 5.85
C THR A 141 -5.12 -0.88 5.01
N LEU A 142 -4.76 -0.61 3.76
CA LEU A 142 -5.62 0.03 2.77
C LEU A 142 -5.64 -0.81 1.50
N GLY A 143 -6.84 -1.20 1.07
CA GLY A 143 -7.05 -1.94 -0.17
C GLY A 143 -7.37 -0.99 -1.32
N LEU A 144 -6.50 -0.96 -2.32
CA LEU A 144 -6.68 -0.20 -3.55
C LEU A 144 -7.31 -1.11 -4.61
N LYS A 145 -8.24 -0.56 -5.39
CA LYS A 145 -8.87 -1.26 -6.50
C LYS A 145 -8.93 -0.35 -7.72
N THR A 146 -8.70 -0.93 -8.89
CA THR A 146 -8.99 -0.23 -10.14
C THR A 146 -10.50 -0.04 -10.27
N ARG A 147 -10.92 0.97 -11.04
CA ARG A 147 -12.34 1.25 -11.29
C ARG A 147 -13.07 0.07 -11.96
N ASP A 148 -12.35 -0.73 -12.73
CA ASP A 148 -12.84 -1.86 -13.51
C ASP A 148 -12.54 -3.21 -12.85
N VAL A 149 -12.34 -3.23 -11.52
CA VAL A 149 -11.99 -4.42 -10.74
C VAL A 149 -12.96 -5.59 -10.95
N GLU A 150 -14.21 -5.31 -11.32
CA GLU A 150 -15.23 -6.31 -11.65
C GLU A 150 -15.08 -6.92 -13.05
N LYS A 151 -14.22 -6.37 -13.91
CA LYS A 151 -14.03 -6.75 -15.32
C LYS A 151 -12.65 -7.31 -15.63
N VAL A 152 -11.64 -6.97 -14.85
CA VAL A 152 -10.26 -7.42 -15.06
C VAL A 152 -9.95 -8.68 -14.24
N ARG A 153 -9.23 -9.63 -14.84
CA ARG A 153 -8.91 -10.92 -14.21
C ARG A 153 -7.73 -10.86 -13.24
N THR A 154 -6.78 -9.96 -13.46
CA THR A 154 -5.52 -9.84 -12.70
C THR A 154 -5.09 -8.38 -12.59
N GLY A 155 -4.27 -8.05 -11.59
CA GLY A 155 -3.70 -6.70 -11.42
C GLY A 155 -4.69 -5.62 -11.00
N ALA A 156 -5.92 -6.02 -10.64
CA ALA A 156 -7.03 -5.12 -10.34
C ALA A 156 -7.01 -4.52 -8.93
N GLY A 157 -6.11 -4.99 -8.08
CA GLY A 157 -6.05 -4.61 -6.68
C GLY A 157 -4.63 -4.61 -6.15
N HIS A 158 -4.41 -3.79 -5.13
CA HIS A 158 -3.16 -3.67 -4.42
C HIS A 158 -3.44 -3.41 -2.94
N VAL A 159 -2.59 -3.88 -2.05
CA VAL A 159 -2.74 -3.64 -0.61
C VAL A 159 -1.50 -2.90 -0.13
N VAL A 160 -1.77 -1.80 0.58
CA VAL A 160 -0.78 -0.88 1.14
C VAL A 160 -1.10 -0.65 2.62
N SER A 161 -0.37 0.25 3.27
CA SER A 161 -0.65 0.67 4.64
C SER A 161 -0.84 2.18 4.73
N GLU A 162 -1.65 2.60 5.70
CA GLU A 162 -1.68 3.98 6.17
C GLU A 162 -1.21 4.03 7.61
N VAL A 163 -0.36 5.01 7.91
CA VAL A 163 0.18 5.27 9.26
C VAL A 163 -0.23 6.66 9.72
N TYR A 164 -0.70 6.79 10.94
CA TYR A 164 -1.09 8.07 11.50
C TYR A 164 0.13 8.75 12.13
N SER A 165 0.48 9.92 11.60
CA SER A 165 1.50 10.77 12.21
C SER A 165 0.85 11.73 13.19
N ASN A 166 1.24 11.67 14.45
CA ASN A 166 0.80 12.64 15.46
C ASN A 166 1.45 14.00 15.21
N GLU A 167 2.69 14.02 14.70
CA GLU A 167 3.41 15.26 14.38
C GLU A 167 2.70 16.06 13.27
N LEU A 168 2.15 15.37 12.26
CA LEU A 168 1.44 15.98 11.13
C LEU A 168 -0.08 16.01 11.31
N GLY A 169 -0.62 15.35 12.33
CA GLY A 169 -2.05 15.22 12.57
C GLY A 169 -2.81 14.58 11.39
N LYS A 170 -2.17 13.67 10.64
CA LYS A 170 -2.78 13.06 9.45
C LYS A 170 -2.31 11.63 9.19
N TRP A 171 -3.14 10.91 8.42
CA TRP A 171 -2.75 9.62 7.84
C TRP A 171 -1.78 9.83 6.67
N ILE A 172 -0.77 8.97 6.60
CA ILE A 172 0.26 8.96 5.56
C ILE A 172 0.17 7.62 4.82
N TYR A 173 0.11 7.69 3.50
CA TYR A 173 0.21 6.53 2.63
C TYR A 173 1.64 5.99 2.64
N ILE A 174 1.78 4.67 2.80
CA ILE A 174 3.03 3.95 2.59
C ILE A 174 2.78 2.66 1.80
N ASP A 175 3.68 2.36 0.87
CA ASP A 175 3.68 1.10 0.12
C ASP A 175 4.85 0.21 0.57
N PRO A 176 4.60 -0.75 1.47
CA PRO A 176 5.64 -1.63 1.98
C PRO A 176 6.16 -2.66 1.00
N GLN A 177 5.45 -2.93 -0.11
CA GLN A 177 5.97 -3.79 -1.16
C GLN A 177 7.05 -3.07 -1.96
N PHE A 178 6.80 -1.81 -2.32
CA PHE A 178 7.71 -1.03 -3.18
C PHE A 178 8.67 -0.12 -2.40
N ASN A 179 8.57 -0.06 -1.07
CA ASN A 179 9.33 0.85 -0.22
C ASN A 179 9.09 2.33 -0.58
N ILE A 180 7.83 2.72 -0.76
CA ILE A 180 7.44 4.07 -1.21
C ILE A 180 6.64 4.79 -0.14
N MET A 181 6.98 6.05 0.10
CA MET A 181 6.15 7.02 0.82
C MET A 181 6.07 8.29 -0.05
N PRO A 182 4.98 8.49 -0.81
CA PRO A 182 4.87 9.61 -1.74
C PRO A 182 4.80 10.94 -0.97
N THR A 183 5.39 11.98 -1.56
CA THR A 183 5.40 13.33 -0.99
C THR A 183 5.08 14.36 -2.05
N LEU A 184 4.41 15.44 -1.66
CA LEU A 184 4.21 16.64 -2.47
C LEU A 184 4.81 17.82 -1.71
N ASN A 185 5.75 18.54 -2.35
CA ASN A 185 6.46 19.67 -1.73
C ASN A 185 7.12 19.32 -0.38
N GLY A 186 7.57 18.07 -0.22
CA GLY A 186 8.19 17.57 1.02
C GLY A 186 7.20 17.09 2.09
N THR A 187 5.88 17.23 1.88
CA THR A 187 4.86 16.71 2.79
C THR A 187 4.38 15.33 2.32
N PRO A 188 4.40 14.29 3.18
CA PRO A 188 3.85 12.98 2.84
C PRO A 188 2.38 13.06 2.46
N LEU A 189 1.93 12.26 1.48
CA LEU A 189 0.54 12.25 1.01
C LEU A 189 -0.32 11.22 1.76
N THR A 190 -1.62 11.46 1.86
CA THR A 190 -2.63 10.49 2.31
C THR A 190 -3.02 9.55 1.17
N GLY A 191 -3.73 8.45 1.46
CA GLY A 191 -4.15 7.51 0.42
C GLY A 191 -5.20 8.03 -0.57
N VAL A 192 -5.77 9.21 -0.34
CA VAL A 192 -6.67 9.88 -1.29
C VAL A 192 -5.99 11.04 -2.03
N GLU A 193 -4.82 11.48 -1.56
CA GLU A 193 -4.01 12.52 -2.21
C GLU A 193 -3.02 11.94 -3.25
N PHE A 194 -2.64 10.67 -3.13
CA PHE A 194 -1.77 9.93 -4.05
C PHE A 194 -2.57 9.12 -5.07
#